data_AF-A0A9Q5Z509-F1
#
_entry.id   AF-A0A9Q5Z509-F1
#
_cell.length_a   1.000
_cell.length_b   1.000
_cell.length_c   1.000
_cell.angle_alpha   90.00
_cell.angle_beta   90.00
_cell.angle_gamma   90.00
#
_symmetry.space_group_name_H-M   'P 1'
#
loop_
_entity.id
_entity.type
_entity.pdbx_description
1 polymer ?
#
loop_
_entity_poly.entity_id
_entity_poly.type
_entity_poly.pdbx_seq_one_letter_code
_entity_poly.pdbx_strand_id
1 'polypeptide(L)'
;MRAKFLVESVTQHSSGSTSVLLMAVREGANDAENAEFWKATPNGKLEMCITNPNAKNSFQPGVYYWLDFVLIPDNQPSIDQSIDNLDSLDKEILFQMIKHLNDKITELETVNTSQRDQLSRRVQELEQFQCECETAQEYERDRS
;
A
#
# COMPACT_ATOMS: atom_id res chain seq x y z
N MET A 1 17.66 6.90 3.43
CA MET A 1 18.22 7.44 2.16
C MET A 1 17.53 6.75 1.00
N ARG A 2 17.13 7.47 -0.05
CA ARG A 2 16.42 6.91 -1.22
C ARG A 2 17.23 7.13 -2.50
N ALA A 3 17.20 6.17 -3.42
CA ALA A 3 17.94 6.23 -4.67
C ALA A 3 17.12 5.74 -5.88
N LYS A 4 17.26 6.42 -7.02
CA LYS A 4 16.65 6.01 -8.29
C LYS A 4 17.58 5.09 -9.08
N PHE A 5 17.07 3.94 -9.47
CA PHE A 5 17.78 2.95 -10.26
C PHE A 5 17.01 2.62 -11.55
N LEU A 6 17.73 2.45 -12.65
CA LEU A 6 17.23 1.97 -13.93
C LEU A 6 17.44 0.46 -14.01
N VAL A 7 16.44 -0.29 -14.46
CA VAL A 7 16.63 -1.71 -14.81
C VAL A 7 17.39 -1.80 -16.13
N GLU A 8 18.64 -2.25 -16.06
CA GLU A 8 19.51 -2.42 -17.21
C GLU A 8 19.13 -3.69 -18.00
N SER A 9 18.89 -4.79 -17.29
CA SER A 9 18.56 -6.07 -17.92
C SER A 9 17.74 -6.99 -17.02
N VAL A 10 16.88 -7.79 -17.65
CA VAL A 10 16.15 -8.89 -17.03
C VAL A 10 16.41 -10.16 -17.85
N THR A 11 17.01 -11.17 -17.22
CA THR A 11 17.42 -12.41 -17.88
C THR A 11 16.68 -13.58 -17.26
N GLN A 12 15.90 -14.30 -18.07
CA GLN A 12 15.24 -15.53 -17.65
C GLN A 12 16.17 -16.72 -17.87
N HIS A 13 16.32 -17.54 -16.84
CA HIS A 13 17.16 -18.74 -16.89
C HIS A 13 16.32 -19.99 -17.11
N SER A 14 16.92 -21.01 -17.73
CA SER A 14 16.29 -22.32 -17.96
C SER A 14 15.91 -23.05 -16.66
N SER A 15 16.57 -22.72 -15.55
CA SER A 15 16.23 -23.17 -14.19
C SER A 15 14.88 -22.63 -13.69
N GLY A 16 14.27 -21.68 -14.41
CA GLY A 16 13.05 -21.00 -13.99
C GLY A 16 13.31 -19.82 -13.06
N SER A 17 14.56 -19.43 -12.78
CA SER A 17 14.88 -18.18 -12.08
C SER A 17 15.00 -16.99 -13.04
N THR A 18 14.98 -15.78 -12.49
CA THR A 18 15.14 -14.53 -13.26
C THR A 18 16.19 -13.64 -12.62
N SER A 19 17.25 -13.29 -13.34
CA SER A 19 18.24 -12.31 -12.89
C SER A 19 17.83 -10.91 -13.31
N VAL A 20 17.91 -9.95 -12.39
CA VAL A 20 17.64 -8.54 -12.66
C VAL A 20 18.86 -7.72 -12.27
N LEU A 21 19.29 -6.85 -13.18
CA LEU A 21 20.38 -5.91 -12.98
C LEU A 21 19.82 -4.48 -12.99
N LEU A 22 20.13 -3.71 -11.94
CA LEU A 22 19.78 -2.30 -11.84
C LEU A 22 21.02 -1.44 -11.63
N MET A 23 21.03 -0.30 -12.30
CA MET A 23 22.10 0.69 -12.25
C MET A 23 21.59 2.01 -11.68
N ALA A 24 22.36 2.63 -10.79
CA ALA A 24 22.03 3.95 -10.30
C ALA A 24 22.00 4.96 -11.45
N VAL A 25 20.91 5.73 -11.55
CA VAL A 25 20.85 6.90 -12.45
C VAL A 25 21.86 7.94 -11.94
N ARG A 26 22.32 8.92 -12.73
CA ARG A 26 23.36 9.88 -12.26
C ARG A 26 23.16 11.36 -12.65
N GLU A 27 22.17 11.72 -13.48
CA GLU A 27 22.05 13.11 -13.98
C GLU A 27 20.62 13.68 -14.08
N GLY A 28 20.52 14.99 -13.78
CA GLY A 28 19.42 15.90 -14.13
C GLY A 28 19.31 17.09 -13.16
N ALA A 29 19.40 18.34 -13.64
CA ALA A 29 19.24 19.57 -12.86
C ALA A 29 17.86 19.75 -12.16
N ASN A 30 16.92 18.84 -12.44
CA ASN A 30 15.58 18.79 -11.87
C ASN A 30 15.34 17.56 -10.96
N ASP A 31 16.33 16.67 -10.76
CA ASP A 31 16.20 15.46 -9.94
C ASP A 31 16.67 15.72 -8.49
N ALA A 32 16.12 16.75 -7.86
CA ALA A 32 16.42 17.10 -6.46
C ALA A 32 16.20 15.91 -5.50
N GLU A 33 15.25 15.03 -5.83
CA GLU A 33 14.88 13.84 -5.06
C GLU A 33 15.98 12.78 -4.98
N ASN A 34 16.92 12.74 -5.95
CA ASN A 34 18.01 11.76 -5.98
C ASN A 34 19.38 12.37 -5.66
N ALA A 35 19.41 13.68 -5.39
CA ALA A 35 20.64 14.44 -5.18
C ALA A 35 21.39 14.00 -3.92
N GLU A 36 20.70 13.57 -2.86
CA GLU A 36 21.33 13.07 -1.64
C GLU A 36 22.14 11.79 -1.89
N PHE A 37 21.60 10.87 -2.70
CA PHE A 37 22.26 9.61 -3.04
C PHE A 37 23.48 9.84 -3.94
N TRP A 38 23.36 10.65 -5.01
CA TRP A 38 24.49 10.87 -5.94
C TRP A 38 25.65 11.65 -5.36
N LYS A 39 25.38 12.59 -4.43
CA LYS A 39 26.43 13.31 -3.71
C LYS A 39 27.28 12.37 -2.86
N ALA A 40 26.66 11.36 -2.25
CA ALA A 40 27.34 10.40 -1.38
C ALA A 40 27.91 9.19 -2.15
N THR A 41 27.23 8.76 -3.21
CA THR A 41 27.49 7.50 -3.91
C THR A 41 27.39 7.73 -5.41
N PRO A 42 28.50 8.04 -6.09
CA PRO A 42 28.44 8.36 -7.50
C PRO A 42 28.02 7.13 -8.31
N ASN A 43 28.37 5.90 -7.93
CA ASN A 43 27.99 4.68 -8.68
C ASN A 43 27.27 3.67 -7.78
N GLY A 44 26.22 3.02 -8.30
CA GLY A 44 25.51 1.95 -7.61
C GLY A 44 25.07 0.85 -8.59
N LYS A 45 25.21 -0.41 -8.16
CA LYS A 45 24.77 -1.61 -8.88
C LYS A 45 23.96 -2.48 -7.90
N LEU A 46 22.75 -2.87 -8.28
CA LEU A 46 21.97 -3.88 -7.59
C LEU A 46 21.76 -5.07 -8.53
N GLU A 47 22.10 -6.27 -8.06
CA GLU A 47 21.89 -7.51 -8.79
C GLU A 47 21.09 -8.46 -7.91
N MET A 48 20.03 -9.05 -8.44
CA MET A 48 19.18 -9.99 -7.70
C MET A 48 18.74 -11.16 -8.57
N CYS A 49 18.46 -12.29 -7.91
CA CYS A 49 17.90 -13.49 -8.52
C CYS A 49 16.50 -13.74 -7.94
N ILE A 50 15.47 -13.69 -8.80
CA ILE A 50 14.07 -13.91 -8.45
C ILE A 50 13.73 -15.36 -8.72
N THR A 51 13.44 -16.10 -7.64
CA THR A 51 12.96 -17.49 -7.69
C THR A 51 11.44 -17.59 -7.51
N ASN A 52 10.80 -16.55 -6.95
CA ASN A 52 9.36 -16.50 -6.79
C ASN A 52 8.66 -16.27 -8.14
N PRO A 53 7.84 -17.22 -8.64
CA PRO A 53 7.18 -17.09 -9.94
C PRO A 53 6.25 -15.87 -10.03
N ASN A 54 5.64 -15.46 -8.93
CA ASN A 54 4.70 -14.32 -8.90
C ASN A 54 5.40 -12.96 -9.03
N ALA A 55 6.72 -12.91 -8.81
CA ALA A 55 7.52 -11.67 -8.86
C ALA A 55 8.37 -11.54 -10.14
N LYS A 56 8.34 -12.53 -11.04
CA LYS A 56 9.19 -12.57 -12.25
C LYS A 56 8.98 -11.38 -13.17
N ASN A 57 7.74 -10.88 -13.24
CA ASN A 57 7.35 -9.77 -14.11
C ASN A 57 7.32 -8.43 -13.38
N SER A 58 7.80 -8.36 -12.13
CA SER A 58 7.81 -7.14 -11.34
C SER A 58 8.81 -6.10 -11.84
N PHE A 59 9.80 -6.52 -12.63
CA PHE A 59 10.84 -5.66 -13.19
C PHE A 59 10.82 -5.69 -14.72
N GLN A 60 10.95 -4.52 -15.33
CA GLN A 60 10.98 -4.37 -16.79
C GLN A 60 12.23 -3.59 -17.20
N PRO A 61 13.01 -4.05 -18.19
CA PRO A 61 14.15 -3.29 -18.72
C PRO A 61 13.74 -1.88 -19.14
N GLY A 62 14.58 -0.89 -18.86
CA GLY A 62 14.31 0.51 -19.19
C GLY A 62 13.41 1.26 -18.20
N VAL A 63 12.87 0.58 -17.19
CA VAL A 63 11.99 1.21 -16.17
C VAL A 63 12.80 1.60 -14.93
N TYR A 64 12.40 2.72 -14.31
CA TYR A 64 13.01 3.24 -13.09
C TYR A 64 12.28 2.73 -11.84
N TYR A 65 13.05 2.38 -10.82
CA TYR A 65 12.56 1.99 -9.50
C TYR A 65 13.29 2.77 -8.40
N TRP A 66 12.60 2.94 -7.28
CA TRP A 66 13.17 3.51 -6.07
C TRP A 66 13.72 2.40 -5.17
N LEU A 67 14.92 2.62 -4.64
CA LEU A 67 15.52 1.80 -3.58
C LEU A 67 15.61 2.65 -2.32
N ASP A 68 15.11 2.09 -1.22
CA ASP A 68 15.19 2.70 0.11
C ASP A 68 16.26 2.01 0.95
N PHE A 69 17.28 2.78 1.33
CA PHE A 69 18.31 2.39 2.28
C PHE A 69 17.93 2.89 3.67
N VAL A 70 17.63 1.96 4.55
CA VAL A 70 17.32 2.22 5.95
C VAL A 70 18.46 1.66 6.79
N LEU A 71 19.02 2.49 7.68
CA LEU A 71 20.00 2.03 8.65
C LEU A 71 19.29 1.08 9.62
N ILE A 72 19.75 -0.15 9.68
CA ILE A 72 19.34 -1.09 10.71
C ILE A 72 20.27 -0.83 11.91
N PRO A 73 19.78 -0.30 13.04
CA PRO A 73 20.63 -0.10 14.21
C PRO A 73 21.11 -1.45 14.74
N ASP A 74 22.37 -1.53 15.19
CA ASP A 74 22.97 -2.74 15.78
C ASP A 74 22.20 -3.30 16.99
N ASN A 75 21.28 -2.49 17.54
CA ASN A 75 20.37 -2.84 18.62
C ASN A 75 19.02 -3.37 18.12
N GLN A 76 18.98 -4.00 16.94
CA GLN A 76 17.84 -4.86 16.59
C GLN A 76 17.81 -6.02 17.58
N PRO A 77 16.74 -6.20 18.36
CA PRO A 77 16.61 -7.43 19.12
C PRO A 77 16.64 -8.58 18.11
N SER A 78 17.58 -9.51 18.30
CA SER A 78 17.52 -10.79 17.60
C SER A 78 16.13 -11.40 17.86
N ILE A 79 15.62 -12.21 16.93
CA ILE A 79 14.33 -12.90 17.11
C ILE A 79 14.31 -13.68 18.44
N ASP A 80 15.48 -14.11 18.94
CA ASP A 80 15.67 -14.70 20.27
C ASP A 80 15.43 -13.72 21.44
N GLN A 81 15.84 -12.45 21.33
CA GLN A 81 15.58 -11.40 22.35
C GLN A 81 14.14 -10.85 22.34
N SER A 82 13.37 -11.19 21.29
CA SER A 82 11.96 -10.82 21.21
C SER A 82 11.08 -11.69 22.12
N ILE A 83 11.55 -12.90 22.46
CA ILE A 83 10.85 -13.83 23.35
C ILE A 83 11.04 -13.40 24.82
N ASP A 84 12.23 -12.90 25.18
CA ASP A 84 12.50 -12.42 26.54
C ASP A 84 11.80 -11.08 26.86
N ASN A 85 11.50 -10.25 25.85
CA ASN A 85 10.70 -9.03 26.02
C ASN A 85 9.18 -9.27 26.10
N LEU A 86 8.70 -10.51 25.92
CA LEU A 86 7.30 -10.86 26.20
C LEU A 86 7.00 -11.00 27.70
N ASP A 87 8.04 -11.15 28.53
CA ASP A 87 7.89 -11.20 29.99
C ASP A 87 7.95 -9.81 30.64
N SER A 88 8.41 -8.77 29.92
CA SER A 88 8.50 -7.39 30.43
C SER A 88 7.31 -6.50 30.02
N LEU A 89 6.58 -6.87 28.96
CA LEU A 89 5.32 -6.22 28.62
C LEU A 89 4.22 -6.86 29.47
N ASP A 90 3.77 -6.12 30.49
CA ASP A 90 2.74 -6.58 31.41
C ASP A 90 1.54 -7.12 30.62
N LYS A 91 1.26 -8.41 30.79
CA LYS A 91 0.16 -9.12 30.09
C LYS A 91 -1.17 -8.41 30.31
N GLU A 92 -1.32 -7.71 31.44
CA GLU A 92 -2.48 -6.88 31.71
C GLU A 92 -2.57 -5.67 30.75
N ILE A 93 -1.46 -4.96 30.51
CA ILE A 93 -1.44 -3.82 29.57
C ILE A 93 -1.77 -4.32 28.16
N LEU A 94 -1.18 -5.43 27.73
CA LEU A 94 -1.48 -6.02 26.43
C LEU A 94 -2.97 -6.41 26.31
N PHE A 95 -3.53 -7.03 27.35
CA PHE A 95 -4.94 -7.39 27.39
C PHE A 95 -5.86 -6.16 27.33
N GLN A 96 -5.52 -5.09 28.05
CA GLN A 96 -6.25 -3.82 27.97
C GLN A 96 -6.17 -3.17 26.58
N MET A 97 -5.00 -3.21 25.93
CA MET A 97 -4.85 -2.70 24.57
C MET A 97 -5.69 -3.51 23.56
N ILE A 98 -5.66 -4.84 23.67
CA ILE A 98 -6.47 -5.72 22.81
C ILE A 98 -7.96 -5.46 23.02
N LYS A 99 -8.40 -5.33 24.28
CA LYS A 99 -9.80 -5.01 24.61
C LYS A 99 -10.21 -3.67 24.03
N HIS A 100 -9.41 -2.63 24.22
CA HIS A 100 -9.69 -1.30 23.71
C HIS A 100 -9.75 -1.26 22.18
N LEU A 101 -8.90 -2.03 21.49
CA LEU A 101 -8.94 -2.16 20.04
C LEU A 101 -10.23 -2.85 19.56
N ASN A 102 -10.64 -3.93 20.22
CA ASN A 102 -11.90 -4.63 19.89
C ASN A 102 -13.13 -3.75 20.11
N ASP A 103 -13.15 -2.98 21.19
CA ASP A 103 -14.23 -2.03 21.46
C ASP A 103 -14.32 -0.97 20.34
N LYS A 104 -13.17 -0.42 19.91
CA LYS A 104 -13.11 0.54 18.79
C LYS A 104 -13.52 -0.04 17.45
N ILE A 105 -13.14 -1.29 17.17
CA ILE A 105 -13.55 -1.99 15.95
C ILE A 105 -15.08 -2.13 15.94
N THR A 106 -15.66 -2.57 17.05
CA THR A 106 -17.11 -2.73 17.20
C THR A 106 -17.83 -1.40 17.01
N GLU A 107 -17.33 -0.32 17.62
CA GLU A 107 -17.90 1.02 17.43
C GLU A 107 -17.86 1.44 15.95
N LEU A 108 -16.72 1.28 15.27
CA LEU A 108 -16.60 1.61 13.85
C LEU A 108 -17.55 0.81 12.96
N GLU A 109 -17.76 -0.48 13.25
CA GLU A 109 -18.71 -1.32 12.53
C GLU A 109 -20.16 -0.86 12.72
N THR A 110 -20.53 -0.44 13.94
CA THR A 110 -21.88 0.08 14.22
C THR A 110 -22.14 1.40 13.49
N VAL A 111 -21.14 2.30 13.46
CA VAL A 111 -21.25 3.58 12.75
C VAL A 111 -21.37 3.35 11.25
N ASN A 112 -20.55 2.48 10.69
CA ASN A 112 -20.58 2.18 9.25
C ASN A 112 -21.91 1.55 8.84
N THR A 113 -22.44 0.61 9.64
CA THR A 113 -23.76 0.00 9.41
C THR A 113 -24.87 1.05 9.45
N SER A 114 -24.87 1.91 10.48
CA SER A 114 -25.84 3.02 10.58
C SER A 114 -25.77 3.98 9.40
N GLN A 115 -24.58 4.33 8.92
CA GLN A 115 -24.39 5.17 7.74
C GLN A 115 -24.93 4.51 6.47
N ARG A 116 -24.67 3.23 6.27
CA ARG A 116 -25.22 2.46 5.14
C ARG A 116 -26.74 2.42 5.18
N ASP A 117 -27.35 2.23 6.36
CA ASP A 117 -28.80 2.21 6.53
C ASP A 117 -29.44 3.58 6.27
N GLN A 118 -28.78 4.67 6.65
CA GLN A 118 -29.22 6.03 6.34
C GLN A 118 -29.14 6.33 4.85
N LEU A 119 -28.05 5.92 4.19
CA LEU A 119 -27.91 6.07 2.75
C LEU A 119 -28.96 5.26 2.00
N SER A 120 -29.19 4.01 2.39
CA SER A 120 -30.21 3.13 1.80
C SER A 120 -31.60 3.76 1.89
N ARG A 121 -31.98 4.30 3.06
CA ARG A 121 -33.25 5.02 3.23
C ARG A 121 -33.39 6.24 2.32
N ARG A 122 -32.34 7.08 2.23
CA ARG A 122 -32.36 8.25 1.35
C ARG A 122 -32.46 7.89 -0.12
N VAL A 123 -31.80 6.81 -0.54
CA VAL A 123 -31.92 6.31 -1.92
C VAL A 123 -33.36 5.88 -2.20
N GLN A 124 -33.97 5.13 -1.28
CA GLN A 124 -35.37 4.71 -1.42
C GLN A 124 -36.35 5.90 -1.48
N GLU A 125 -36.14 6.93 -0.65
CA GLU A 125 -36.94 8.16 -0.69
C GLU A 125 -36.82 8.90 -2.03
N LEU A 126 -35.60 8.97 -2.59
CA LEU A 126 -35.36 9.60 -3.89
C LEU A 126 -35.99 8.79 -5.04
N GLU A 127 -35.90 7.46 -5.00
CA GLU A 127 -36.55 6.58 -5.97
C GLU A 127 -38.08 6.73 -5.95
N GLN A 128 -38.68 6.82 -4.76
CA GLN A 128 -40.10 7.07 -4.61
C GLN A 128 -40.50 8.44 -5.17
N PHE A 129 -39.75 9.49 -4.81
CA PHE A 129 -40.01 10.84 -5.30
C PHE A 129 -39.92 10.93 -6.82
N GLN A 130 -38.93 10.25 -7.42
CA GLN A 130 -38.80 10.18 -8.87
C GLN A 130 -40.02 9.51 -9.52
N CYS A 131 -40.49 8.39 -8.97
CA CYS A 131 -41.69 7.70 -9.45
C CYS A 131 -42.94 8.59 -9.38
N GLU A 132 -43.12 9.35 -8.29
CA GLU A 132 -44.24 10.29 -8.13
C GLU A 132 -44.17 11.44 -9.15
N CYS A 133 -42.97 11.95 -9.44
CA CYS A 133 -42.77 12.98 -10.47
C CYS A 133 -43.06 12.45 -11.88
N GLU A 134 -42.61 11.25 -12.22
CA GLU A 134 -42.85 10.61 -13.52
C GLU A 134 -44.34 10.35 -13.76
N THR A 135 -45.05 9.83 -12.75
CA THR A 135 -46.50 9.59 -12.82
C THR A 135 -47.27 10.90 -12.97
N ALA A 136 -46.93 11.96 -12.22
CA ALA A 136 -47.56 13.27 -12.36
C ALA A 136 -47.39 13.87 -13.77
N GLN A 137 -46.20 13.75 -14.35
CA GLN A 137 -45.92 14.20 -15.72
C GLN A 137 -46.70 13.40 -16.78
N GLU A 138 -46.93 12.11 -16.55
CA GLU A 138 -47.78 11.28 -17.42
C GLU A 138 -49.24 11.74 -17.38
N TYR A 139 -49.79 12.00 -16.19
CA TYR A 139 -51.15 12.54 -16.03
C TYR A 139 -51.34 13.92 -16.70
N GLU A 140 -50.35 14.81 -16.63
CA GLU A 140 -50.42 16.13 -17.29
C GLU A 140 -50.38 16.02 -18.82
N ARG A 141 -49.59 15.07 -19.37
CA ARG A 141 -49.55 14.80 -20.80
C ARG A 141 -50.87 14.24 -21.32
N ASP A 142 -51.49 13.30 -20.60
CA ASP A 142 -52.77 12.71 -20.99
C ASP A 142 -53.96 13.69 -20.92
N ARG A 143 -53.80 14.81 -20.21
CA ARG A 143 -54.84 15.85 -20.06
C ARG A 143 -54.76 16.96 -21.11
N SER A 144 -53.64 17.07 -21.83
CA SER A 144 -53.37 18.14 -22.84
C SER A 144 -53.70 17.67 -24.25
#